data_AF-A0A956QY96-F1
#
_entry.id   AF-A0A956QY96-F1
#
_cell.length_a   1.000
_cell.length_b   1.000
_cell.length_c   1.000
_cell.angle_alpha   90.00
_cell.angle_beta   90.00
_cell.angle_gamma   90.00
#
_symmetry.space_group_name_H-M   'P 1'
#
loop_
_entity.id
_entity.type
_entity.pdbx_description
1 polymer ?
#
loop_
_entity_poly.entity_id
_entity_poly.type
_entity_poly.pdbx_seq_one_letter_code
_entity_poly.pdbx_strand_id
1 'polypeptide(L)' 'ASAAVLELVLGAKRWSCRPAVRRALLRNPALPEATGLRLVGMLNRSELRELGRDPALAGVIVAAVRRRLQQPM' A
#
# COMPACT_ATOMS: atom_id res chain seq x y z
N ALA A 1 11.17 -12.13 -2.06
CA ALA A 1 11.99 -10.97 -1.66
C ALA A 1 11.96 -10.86 -0.14
N SER A 2 13.07 -10.51 0.52
CA SER A 2 13.12 -10.39 1.99
C SER A 2 12.48 -9.09 2.47
N ALA A 3 11.78 -9.13 3.61
CA ALA A 3 11.08 -7.97 4.19
C ALA A 3 11.98 -6.73 4.35
N ALA A 4 13.25 -6.91 4.71
CA ALA A 4 14.25 -5.83 4.85
C ALA A 4 14.50 -5.06 3.54
N VAL A 5 14.43 -5.73 2.38
CA VAL A 5 14.58 -5.09 1.07
C VAL A 5 13.37 -4.22 0.75
N LEU A 6 12.17 -4.67 1.13
CA LEU A 6 10.93 -3.92 0.93
C LEU A 6 10.92 -2.65 1.78
N GLU A 7 11.43 -2.71 3.01
CA GLU A 7 11.58 -1.54 3.89
C GLU A 7 12.59 -0.52 3.33
N LEU A 8 13.71 -0.99 2.76
CA LEU A 8 14.68 -0.14 2.06
C LEU A 8 14.08 0.57 0.84
N VAL A 9 13.29 -0.15 0.04
CA VAL A 9 12.56 0.43 -1.11
C VAL A 9 11.55 1.48 -0.63
N LEU A 10 10.92 1.25 0.51
CA LEU A 10 9.98 2.19 1.13
C LEU A 10 10.65 3.44 1.68
N GLY A 11 11.82 3.30 2.30
CA GLY A 11 12.62 4.43 2.77
C GLY A 11 13.14 5.30 1.62
N ALA A 12 13.30 4.74 0.43
CA ALA A 12 13.74 5.48 -0.75
C ALA A 12 12.60 6.34 -1.33
N LYS A 13 12.55 7.63 -0.95
CA LYS A 13 11.58 8.64 -1.44
C LYS A 13 11.40 8.63 -2.97
N ARG A 14 12.48 8.38 -3.72
CA ARG A 14 12.50 8.25 -5.19
C ARG A 14 11.54 7.17 -5.71
N TRP A 15 11.40 6.06 -4.99
CA TRP A 15 10.58 4.93 -5.39
C TRP A 15 9.22 4.96 -4.72
N SER A 16 9.17 5.33 -3.44
CA SER A 16 7.93 5.51 -2.68
C SER A 16 7.05 6.65 -3.18
N CYS A 17 7.50 7.55 -4.04
CA CYS A 17 6.62 8.54 -4.68
C CYS A 17 5.88 8.00 -5.91
N ARG A 18 6.25 6.84 -6.45
CA ARG A 18 5.65 6.30 -7.67
C ARG A 18 4.45 5.38 -7.37
N PRO A 19 3.25 5.68 -7.93
CA PRO A 19 2.06 4.85 -7.77
C PRO A 19 2.25 3.36 -8.12
N ALA A 20 3.03 3.10 -9.17
CA ALA A 20 3.31 1.74 -9.62
C ALA A 20 4.11 0.92 -8.59
N VAL A 21 5.09 1.57 -7.93
CA VAL A 21 5.91 0.91 -6.89
C VAL A 21 5.07 0.63 -5.65
N ARG A 22 4.27 1.60 -5.21
CA ARG A 22 3.34 1.44 -4.07
C ARG A 22 2.39 0.26 -4.29
N ARG A 23 1.80 0.17 -5.49
CA ARG A 23 0.93 -0.96 -5.87
C ARG A 23 1.68 -2.29 -5.87
N ALA A 24 2.87 -2.35 -6.46
CA ALA A 24 3.69 -3.56 -6.48
C ALA A 24 4.08 -4.04 -5.07
N LEU A 25 4.38 -3.10 -4.16
CA LEU A 25 4.66 -3.41 -2.76
C LEU A 25 3.43 -3.97 -2.04
N LEU A 26 2.26 -3.33 -2.19
CA LEU A 26 1.03 -3.79 -1.53
C LEU A 26 0.51 -5.14 -2.03
N ARG A 27 0.84 -5.51 -3.27
CA ARG A 27 0.56 -6.84 -3.83
C ARG A 27 1.57 -7.91 -3.42
N ASN A 28 2.66 -7.53 -2.76
CA ASN A 28 3.71 -8.48 -2.38
C ASN A 28 3.32 -9.19 -1.07
N PRO A 29 3.11 -10.53 -1.07
CA PRO A 29 2.75 -11.27 0.14
C PRO A 29 3.86 -11.30 1.20
N ALA A 30 5.11 -11.01 0.81
CA ALA A 30 6.23 -10.87 1.75
C ALA A 30 6.27 -9.49 2.42
N LEU A 31 5.37 -8.57 2.07
CA LEU A 31 5.25 -7.28 2.73
C LEU A 31 4.61 -7.48 4.11
N PRO A 32 5.26 -7.04 5.21
CA PRO A 32 4.65 -7.06 6.53
C PRO A 32 3.36 -6.23 6.57
N GLU A 33 2.32 -6.75 7.21
CA GLU A 33 1.01 -6.09 7.30
C GLU A 33 1.10 -4.69 7.89
N ALA A 34 1.90 -4.52 8.96
CA ALA A 34 2.13 -3.21 9.59
C ALA A 34 2.69 -2.17 8.61
N THR A 35 3.61 -2.59 7.74
CA THR A 35 4.21 -1.75 6.72
C THR A 35 3.19 -1.43 5.61
N GLY A 36 2.38 -2.41 5.20
CA GLY A 36 1.28 -2.20 4.26
C GLY A 36 0.22 -1.21 4.77
N LEU A 37 -0.18 -1.32 6.04
CA LEU A 37 -1.13 -0.41 6.69
C LEU A 37 -0.59 1.03 6.77
N ARG A 38 0.69 1.18 7.14
CA ARG A 38 1.37 2.49 7.09
C ARG A 38 1.33 3.09 5.70
N LEU A 39 1.59 2.28 4.67
CA LEU A 39 1.58 2.74 3.29
C LEU A 39 0.20 3.22 2.86
N VAL A 40 -0.86 2.46 3.20
CA VAL A 40 -2.26 2.86 2.95
C VAL A 40 -2.57 4.21 3.58
N GLY A 41 -2.03 4.50 4.76
CA GLY A 41 -2.16 5.79 5.43
C GLY A 41 -1.52 6.98 4.70
N MET A 42 -0.55 6.73 3.81
CA MET A 42 0.15 7.76 3.02
C MET A 42 -0.43 7.98 1.62
N LEU A 43 -1.47 7.21 1.25
CA LEU A 43 -2.11 7.29 -0.06
C LEU A 43 -3.17 8.40 -0.12
N ASN A 44 -3.30 9.00 -1.29
CA ASN A 44 -4.40 9.93 -1.57
C ASN A 44 -5.68 9.16 -1.96
N ARG A 45 -6.83 9.85 -2.02
CA ARG A 45 -8.12 9.24 -2.37
C ARG A 45 -8.16 8.57 -3.74
N SER A 46 -7.45 9.09 -4.75
CA SER A 46 -7.41 8.51 -6.09
C SER A 46 -6.69 7.16 -6.07
N GLU A 47 -5.52 7.10 -5.43
CA GLU A 47 -4.74 5.87 -5.24
C GLU A 47 -5.53 4.82 -4.44
N LEU A 48 -6.22 5.25 -3.37
CA LEU A 48 -7.08 4.37 -2.58
C LEU A 48 -8.24 3.78 -3.41
N ARG A 49 -8.84 4.56 -4.32
CA ARG A 49 -9.89 4.04 -5.22
C ARG A 49 -9.33 3.05 -6.24
N GLU A 50 -8.16 3.32 -6.80
CA GLU A 50 -7.51 2.38 -7.73
C GLU A 50 -7.17 1.05 -7.03
N LEU A 51 -6.60 1.11 -5.82
CA LEU A 51 -6.31 -0.07 -5.01
C LEU A 51 -7.57 -0.81 -4.57
N GLY A 52 -8.65 -0.10 -4.23
CA GLY A 52 -9.92 -0.73 -3.85
C GLY A 52 -10.53 -1.62 -4.95
N ARG A 53 -10.08 -1.47 -6.21
CA ARG A 53 -10.49 -2.28 -7.37
C ARG A 53 -9.52 -3.42 -7.69
N ASP A 54 -8.43 -3.53 -6.95
CA ASP A 54 -7.34 -4.46 -7.22
C ASP A 54 -7.60 -5.82 -6.54
N PRO A 55 -7.84 -6.90 -7.31
CA PRO A 55 -8.15 -8.21 -6.74
C PRO A 55 -6.91 -8.92 -6.17
N ALA A 56 -5.70 -8.45 -6.47
CA ALA A 56 -4.45 -9.08 -6.01
C ALA A 56 -3.99 -8.56 -4.64
N LEU A 57 -4.77 -7.70 -3.98
CA LEU A 57 -4.45 -7.18 -2.65
C LEU A 57 -4.83 -8.17 -1.55
N ALA A 58 -3.99 -8.21 -0.51
CA ALA A 58 -4.30 -8.93 0.71
C ALA A 58 -5.58 -8.36 1.36
N GLY A 59 -6.43 -9.24 1.90
CA GLY A 59 -7.74 -8.85 2.45
C GLY A 59 -7.66 -7.78 3.55
N VAL A 60 -6.62 -7.83 4.40
CA VAL A 60 -6.35 -6.82 5.43
C VAL A 60 -6.12 -5.41 4.84
N ILE A 61 -5.42 -5.34 3.70
CA ILE A 61 -5.13 -4.10 2.99
C ILE A 61 -6.40 -3.58 2.33
N VAL A 62 -7.21 -4.45 1.73
CA VAL A 62 -8.51 -4.07 1.15
C VAL A 62 -9.44 -3.48 2.22
N ALA A 63 -9.50 -4.10 3.40
CA ALA A 63 -10.27 -3.58 4.51
C ALA A 63 -9.78 -2.20 4.96
N ALA A 64 -8.46 -2.00 5.07
CA ALA A 64 -7.86 -0.72 5.42
C ALA A 64 -8.14 0.38 4.37
N VAL A 65 -8.01 0.06 3.08
CA VAL A 65 -8.31 0.97 1.97
C VAL A 65 -9.78 1.39 1.99
N ARG A 66 -10.71 0.45 2.15
CA ARG A 66 -12.15 0.73 2.23
C ARG A 66 -12.47 1.62 3.42
N ARG A 67 -11.91 1.32 4.60
CA ARG A 67 -12.07 2.14 5.80
C ARG A 67 -11.59 3.58 5.58
N ARG A 68 -10.44 3.76 4.93
CA ARG A 68 -9.90 5.10 4.60
C ARG A 68 -10.77 5.87 3.61
N LEU A 69 -11.39 5.19 2.65
CA LEU A 69 -12.32 5.83 1.70
C LEU A 69 -13.60 6.32 2.37
N GLN A 70 -14.06 5.64 3.42
CA GLN A 70 -15.24 6.01 4.19
C GLN A 70 -14.99 7.12 5.22
N GLN A 71 -13.74 7.37 5.60
CA GLN A 71 -13.39 8.45 6.52
C GLN A 71 -13.38 9.80 5.75
N PRO A 72 -14.13 10.83 6.21
CA PRO A 72 -13.90 12.20 5.77
C PRO A 72 -12.50 12.63 6.25
N MET A 73 -11.73 13.27 5.37
CA MET A 73 -10.39 13.79 5.69
C MET A 73 -10.48 14.95 6.67
#